data_AF-A0A528X182-F1
#
_entry.id   AF-A0A528X182-F1
#
_cell.length_a   1.000
_cell.length_b   1.000
_cell.length_c   1.000
_cell.angle_alpha   90.00
_cell.angle_beta   90.00
_cell.angle_gamma   90.00
#
_symmetry.space_group_name_H-M   'P 1'
#
loop_
_entity.id
_entity.type
_entity.pdbx_description
1 polymer ?
#
loop_
_entity_poly.entity_id
_entity_poly.type
_entity_poly.pdbx_seq_one_letter_code
_entity_poly.pdbx_strand_id
1 'polypeptide(L)'
;MARIAVITHEFDRFQNRRGLLLRRDSPYMLFDLLEELKRRGHSVRILRGISAKPAADIAVLHLDATVTPPDYVDYARRFPF
;
A
#
# COMPACT_ATOMS: atom_id res chain seq x y z
N MET A 1 -16.13 -7.49 -3.23
CA MET A 1 -14.68 -7.80 -3.09
C MET A 1 -13.91 -6.76 -3.89
N ALA A 2 -13.11 -5.93 -3.22
CA ALA A 2 -12.36 -4.84 -3.86
C ALA A 2 -10.87 -5.18 -3.97
N ARG A 3 -10.21 -4.62 -4.98
CA ARG A 3 -8.76 -4.64 -5.19
C ARG A 3 -8.17 -3.33 -4.71
N ILE A 4 -7.35 -3.38 -3.68
CA ILE A 4 -6.80 -2.21 -3.02
C ILE A 4 -5.31 -2.15 -3.32
N ALA A 5 -4.86 -1.05 -3.91
CA ALA A 5 -3.44 -0.74 -4.08
C ALA A 5 -3.01 0.24 -3.00
N VAL A 6 -1.98 -0.12 -2.23
CA VAL A 6 -1.34 0.75 -1.25
C VAL A 6 -0.02 1.20 -1.85
N ILE A 7 0.12 2.50 -2.08
CA ILE A 7 1.28 3.09 -2.75
C ILE A 7 2.13 3.74 -1.68
N THR A 8 3.31 3.21 -1.45
CA THR A 8 4.28 3.77 -0.51
C THR A 8 5.45 4.40 -1.24
N HIS A 9 6.22 5.20 -0.52
CA HIS A 9 7.44 5.78 -1.08
C HIS A 9 8.42 4.66 -1.50
N GLU A 10 9.23 4.90 -2.53
CA GLU A 10 10.18 3.88 -3.00
C GLU A 10 11.16 3.42 -1.91
N PHE A 11 11.55 4.33 -1.01
CA PHE A 11 12.43 4.04 0.11
C PHE A 11 11.71 3.54 1.37
N ASP A 12 10.37 3.50 1.35
CA ASP A 12 9.60 3.05 2.50
C ASP A 12 9.72 1.53 2.73
N ARG A 13 9.67 1.14 4.01
CA ARG A 13 9.61 -0.25 4.46
C ARG A 13 8.28 -0.53 5.15
N PHE A 14 7.21 -0.47 4.38
CA PHE A 14 5.84 -0.68 4.86
C PHE A 14 5.66 -1.97 5.69
N GLN A 15 6.25 -3.09 5.26
CA GLN A 15 6.15 -4.36 5.98
C GLN A 15 7.53 -4.98 6.14
N ASN A 16 7.76 -5.59 7.29
CA ASN A 16 8.93 -6.41 7.56
C ASN A 16 8.52 -7.88 7.70
N ARG A 17 9.52 -8.76 7.70
CA ARG A 17 9.36 -10.15 8.12
C ARG A 17 10.25 -10.33 9.33
N ARG A 18 9.68 -10.70 10.47
CA ARG A 18 10.43 -10.90 11.71
C ARG A 18 10.18 -12.29 12.30
N GLY A 19 11.21 -12.83 12.98
CA GLY A 19 11.18 -14.09 13.71
C GLY A 19 11.37 -15.35 12.85
N LEU A 20 11.54 -16.50 13.52
CA LEU A 20 11.74 -17.81 12.87
C LEU A 20 10.59 -18.21 11.94
N LEU A 21 9.38 -17.72 12.20
CA LEU A 21 8.17 -18.03 11.40
C LEU A 21 7.90 -17.01 10.28
N LEU A 22 8.79 -16.03 10.04
CA LEU A 22 8.64 -15.00 9.02
C LEU A 22 7.28 -14.27 9.07
N ARG A 23 6.76 -14.03 10.28
CA ARG A 23 5.49 -13.32 10.45
C ARG A 23 5.65 -11.91 9.89
N ARG A 24 4.67 -11.48 9.08
CA ARG A 24 4.65 -10.13 8.54
C ARG A 24 4.17 -9.18 9.63
N ASP A 25 4.91 -8.11 9.83
CA ASP A 25 4.58 -7.01 10.73
C ASP A 25 4.86 -5.68 10.04
N SER A 26 4.32 -4.60 10.61
CA SER A 26 4.48 -3.25 10.11
C SER A 26 4.42 -2.28 11.28
N PRO A 27 5.19 -1.18 11.26
CA PRO A 27 5.04 -0.10 12.23
C PRO A 27 3.77 0.74 11.99
N TYR A 28 3.07 0.54 10.88
CA TYR A 28 1.94 1.38 10.47
C TYR A 28 0.60 0.73 10.84
N MET A 29 -0.27 1.47 11.54
CA MET A 29 -1.65 1.06 11.81
C MET A 29 -2.43 0.68 10.53
N LEU A 30 -2.07 1.29 9.39
CA LEU A 30 -2.65 0.95 8.10
C LEU A 30 -2.49 -0.54 7.78
N PHE A 31 -1.40 -1.19 8.20
CA PHE A 31 -1.22 -2.63 8.01
C PHE A 31 -2.30 -3.45 8.69
N ASP A 32 -2.64 -3.16 9.95
CA ASP A 32 -3.66 -3.90 10.69
C ASP A 32 -5.05 -3.74 10.05
N LEU A 33 -5.36 -2.52 9.56
CA LEU A 33 -6.58 -2.26 8.80
C LEU A 33 -6.63 -3.08 7.50
N LEU A 34 -5.52 -3.16 6.78
CA LEU A 34 -5.44 -3.94 5.53
C LEU A 34 -5.53 -5.44 5.80
N GLU A 35 -4.97 -5.94 6.90
CA GLU A 35 -5.13 -7.33 7.31
C GLU A 35 -6.60 -7.65 7.63
N GLU A 36 -7.31 -6.75 8.31
CA GLU A 36 -8.75 -6.91 8.53
C GLU A 36 -9.55 -6.87 7.23
N LEU A 37 -9.22 -5.97 6.29
CA LEU A 37 -9.86 -5.94 4.96
C LEU A 37 -9.59 -7.23 4.18
N LYS A 38 -8.38 -7.79 4.26
CA LYS A 38 -8.08 -9.11 3.68
C LYS A 38 -8.95 -10.20 4.29
N ARG A 39 -9.12 -10.23 5.62
CA ARG A 39 -9.99 -11.21 6.30
C ARG A 39 -11.45 -11.09 5.83
N ARG A 40 -11.91 -9.89 5.51
CA ARG A 40 -13.24 -9.63 4.94
C ARG A 40 -13.36 -9.94 3.45
N GLY A 41 -12.30 -10.47 2.82
CA GLY A 41 -12.31 -10.91 1.43
C GLY A 41 -11.89 -9.84 0.42
N HIS A 42 -11.24 -8.74 0.83
CA HIS A 42 -10.63 -7.81 -0.11
C HIS A 42 -9.22 -8.29 -0.51
N SER A 43 -8.78 -7.92 -1.71
CA SER A 43 -7.39 -8.15 -2.14
C SER A 43 -6.58 -6.88 -1.96
N VAL A 44 -5.38 -7.00 -1.39
CA VAL A 44 -4.50 -5.86 -1.12
C VAL A 44 -3.13 -6.11 -1.76
N ARG A 45 -2.62 -5.10 -2.48
CA ARG A 45 -1.26 -5.08 -3.02
C ARG A 45 -0.53 -3.85 -2.53
N ILE A 46 0.68 -4.05 -2.01
CA ILE A 46 1.56 -2.97 -1.57
C ILE A 46 2.59 -2.71 -2.66
N LEU A 47 2.65 -1.47 -3.11
CA LEU A 47 3.51 -1.00 -4.18
C LEU A 47 4.52 -0.03 -3.58
N ARG A 48 5.81 -0.31 -3.76
CA ARG A 48 6.88 0.61 -3.40
C ARG A 48 7.21 1.45 -4.63
N GLY A 49 6.95 2.75 -4.54
CA GLY A 49 7.08 3.68 -5.66
C GLY A 49 6.01 3.49 -6.75
N ILE A 50 6.29 4.06 -7.92
CA ILE A 50 5.31 4.24 -9.02
C ILE A 50 5.63 3.40 -10.28
N SER A 51 6.53 2.43 -10.18
CA SER A 51 6.99 1.63 -11.32
C SER A 51 5.96 0.58 -11.77
N ALA A 52 5.25 -0.04 -10.82
CA ALA A 52 4.20 -1.01 -11.10
C ALA A 52 2.89 -0.30 -11.46
N LYS A 53 1.98 -0.94 -12.22
CA LYS A 53 0.63 -0.42 -12.52
C LYS A 53 -0.41 -1.53 -12.38
N PRO A 54 -0.77 -1.96 -11.15
CA PRO A 54 -1.79 -2.98 -11.01
C PRO A 54 -3.17 -2.42 -11.33
N ALA A 55 -4.06 -3.25 -11.84
CA ALA A 55 -5.48 -2.94 -11.82
C ALA A 55 -5.97 -2.99 -10.36
N ALA A 56 -6.44 -1.87 -9.84
CA ALA A 56 -7.05 -1.76 -8.53
C ALA A 56 -8.29 -0.88 -8.59
N ASP A 57 -9.23 -1.14 -7.70
CA ASP A 57 -10.50 -0.41 -7.59
C ASP A 57 -10.35 0.78 -6.63
N ILE A 58 -9.35 0.75 -5.74
CA ILE A 58 -9.04 1.79 -4.77
C ILE A 58 -7.51 1.94 -4.68
N ALA A 59 -7.02 3.18 -4.66
CA ALA A 59 -5.63 3.50 -4.36
C ALA A 59 -5.51 4.28 -3.04
N VAL A 60 -4.65 3.81 -2.15
CA VAL A 60 -4.31 4.48 -0.88
C VAL A 60 -2.86 4.93 -0.96
N LEU A 61 -2.63 6.25 -0.98
CA LEU A 61 -1.28 6.80 -0.86
C LEU A 61 -0.87 6.82 0.60
N HIS A 62 0.22 6.14 0.93
CA HIS A 62 0.86 6.15 2.24
C HIS A 62 2.30 6.61 2.08
N LEU A 63 2.48 7.93 1.95
CA LEU A 63 3.76 8.56 1.68
C LEU A 63 4.25 9.26 2.93
N ASP A 64 5.36 8.78 3.49
CA ASP A 64 6.08 9.46 4.56
C ASP A 64 6.95 10.56 3.95
N ALA A 65 6.33 11.69 3.65
CA ALA A 65 6.97 12.85 3.04
C ALA A 65 6.36 14.15 3.57
N THR A 66 7.20 15.16 3.81
CA THR A 66 6.75 16.50 4.22
C THR A 66 6.06 17.27 3.09
N VAL A 67 6.43 16.97 1.84
CA VAL A 67 5.78 17.45 0.62
C VAL A 67 5.47 16.25 -0.25
N THR A 68 4.22 16.08 -0.65
CA THR A 68 3.82 15.00 -1.55
C THR A 68 4.39 15.26 -2.95
N PRO A 69 5.24 14.36 -3.49
CA PRO A 69 5.80 14.57 -4.83
C PRO A 69 4.69 14.51 -5.90
N PRO A 70 4.68 15.42 -6.90
CA PRO A 70 3.64 15.47 -7.93
C PRO A 70 3.44 14.14 -8.68
N ASP A 71 4.54 13.43 -8.96
CA ASP A 71 4.52 12.17 -9.71
C ASP A 71 3.68 11.08 -9.03
N TYR A 72 3.63 11.06 -7.70
CA TYR A 72 2.80 10.11 -6.95
C TYR A 72 1.32 10.48 -7.02
N VAL A 73 0.99 11.78 -7.02
CA VAL A 73 -0.39 12.26 -7.21
C VAL A 73 -0.88 11.91 -8.60
N ASP A 74 -0.08 12.19 -9.63
CA ASP A 74 -0.42 11.88 -11.02
C ASP A 74 -0.49 10.38 -11.29
N TYR A 75 0.33 9.59 -10.59
CA TYR A 75 0.22 8.14 -10.60
C TYR A 75 -1.10 7.67 -9.97
N ALA A 76 -1.49 8.22 -8.81
CA ALA A 76 -2.70 7.83 -8.10
C ALA A 76 -3.99 8.21 -8.84
N ARG A 77 -4.00 9.32 -9.59
CA ARG A 77 -5.14 9.75 -10.43
C ARG A 77 -5.55 8.73 -11.51
N ARG A 78 -4.71 7.74 -11.80
CA ARG A 78 -5.01 6.69 -12.79
C ARG A 78 -5.93 5.60 -12.22
N PHE A 79 -6.13 5.57 -10.91
CA PHE A 79 -7.04 4.64 -10.26
C PHE A 79 -8.44 5.26 -10.16
N PRO A 80 -9.50 4.45 -10.29
CA PRO A 80 -10.86 4.92 -10.05
C PRO A 80 -11.03 5.38 -8.59
N PHE A 81 -11.88 6.38 -8.39
CA PHE A 81 -12.22 6.98 -7.09
C PHE A 81 -13.58 6.53 -6.59
#